data_AF-A0A2G2PTF9-F1
#
_entry.id   AF-A0A2G2PTF9-F1
#
_cell.length_a   1.000
_cell.length_b   1.000
_cell.length_c   1.000
_cell.angle_alpha   90.00
_cell.angle_beta   90.00
_cell.angle_gamma   90.00
#
_symmetry.space_group_name_H-M   'P 1'
#
loop_
_entity.id
_entity.type
_entity.pdbx_description
1 polymer ?
#
loop_
_entity_poly.entity_id
_entity_poly.type
_entity_poly.pdbx_seq_one_letter_code
_entity_poly.pdbx_strand_id
1 'polypeptide(L)'
;MSKLPSEHQFLDVSDYGRPIARMIANSLKETSFTPIHVTIWFVISGLIAIYCILFDYLWAAAFFLLLKSILDAADGELARVKETPSYTGRYLDSVSDIILNLLILIALWYTTEVHFIYCILAFLGIQLQGTLYNYYYVILRNNLNGDTTSRVFEHCTPVALAGEKQKNVNVLFALYTFFYGAFDKTIHILDPNAYKSKRFPNLFMSVISIFGLGFQLLIISTMLVLGFKDFIIPFFMWYTALILVFIGVRRLL
;
A
#
# COMPACT_ATOMS: atom_id res chain seq x y z
N MET A 1 12.19 9.89 -9.85
CA MET A 1 11.27 10.67 -10.73
C MET A 1 9.83 10.19 -10.49
N SER A 2 8.84 11.08 -10.63
CA SER A 2 7.41 10.69 -10.55
C SER A 2 7.09 9.68 -11.66
N LYS A 3 6.24 8.67 -11.37
CA LYS A 3 5.77 7.71 -12.37
C LYS A 3 4.81 8.34 -13.41
N LEU A 4 4.43 9.60 -13.21
CA LEU A 4 3.50 10.33 -14.07
C LEU A 4 4.19 11.55 -14.72
N PRO A 5 3.95 11.79 -16.02
CA PRO A 5 4.29 13.06 -16.67
C PRO A 5 3.73 14.25 -15.88
N SER A 6 4.43 15.39 -15.93
CA SER A 6 4.14 16.60 -15.15
C SER A 6 2.68 17.03 -15.17
N GLU A 7 2.02 16.91 -16.33
CA GLU A 7 0.62 17.31 -16.56
C GLU A 7 -0.42 16.41 -15.84
N HIS A 8 -0.04 15.17 -15.52
CA HIS A 8 -0.89 14.18 -14.87
C HIS A 8 -0.51 13.95 -13.40
N GLN A 9 0.41 14.76 -12.86
CA GLN A 9 0.73 14.70 -11.45
C GLN A 9 -0.45 15.23 -10.62
N PHE A 10 -0.79 14.47 -9.59
CA PHE A 10 -1.79 14.84 -8.60
C PHE A 10 -1.14 14.84 -7.22
N LEU A 11 -1.79 15.50 -6.27
CA LEU A 11 -1.38 15.45 -4.86
C LEU A 11 -1.79 14.10 -4.29
N ASP A 12 -0.84 13.19 -4.13
CA ASP A 12 -1.05 11.91 -3.44
C ASP A 12 -0.88 12.12 -1.93
N VAL A 13 -1.97 12.17 -1.18
CA VAL A 13 -1.92 12.40 0.27
C VAL A 13 -1.39 11.18 1.03
N SER A 14 -1.40 10.00 0.42
CA SER A 14 -0.78 8.79 0.98
C SER A 14 0.73 8.77 0.84
N ASP A 15 1.29 9.60 -0.06
CA ASP A 15 2.71 9.65 -0.37
C ASP A 15 3.47 10.75 0.40
N TYR A 16 2.97 11.16 1.57
CA TYR A 16 3.56 12.23 2.39
C TYR A 16 5.03 11.95 2.77
N GLY A 17 5.41 10.67 2.88
CA GLY A 17 6.77 10.24 3.24
C GLY A 17 7.79 10.37 2.13
N ARG A 18 7.36 10.64 0.89
CA ARG A 18 8.21 10.62 -0.31
C ARG A 18 9.46 11.49 -0.23
N PRO A 19 9.45 12.72 0.32
CA PRO A 19 10.66 13.54 0.41
C PRO A 19 11.75 12.87 1.25
N ILE A 20 11.37 12.30 2.40
CA ILE A 20 12.28 11.59 3.30
C ILE A 20 12.73 10.27 2.66
N ALA A 21 11.80 9.54 2.04
CA ALA A 21 12.10 8.32 1.29
C ALA A 21 13.16 8.54 0.19
N ARG A 22 13.10 9.68 -0.52
CA ARG A 22 14.12 10.06 -1.51
C ARG A 22 15.47 10.37 -0.87
N MET A 23 15.49 11.01 0.30
CA MET A 23 16.75 11.26 1.02
C MET A 23 17.40 9.93 1.42
N ILE A 24 16.62 8.98 1.94
CA ILE A 24 17.09 7.63 2.29
C ILE A 24 17.58 6.89 1.04
N ALA A 25 16.79 6.88 -0.05
CA ALA A 25 17.21 6.21 -1.28
C ALA A 25 18.51 6.79 -1.85
N ASN A 26 18.66 8.12 -1.85
CA ASN A 26 19.86 8.79 -2.33
C ASN A 26 21.08 8.57 -1.44
N SER A 27 20.92 8.41 -0.13
CA SER A 27 22.05 8.07 0.75
C SER A 27 22.50 6.62 0.58
N LEU A 28 21.58 5.72 0.20
CA LEU A 28 21.88 4.30 -0.03
C LEU A 28 22.31 3.97 -1.46
N LYS A 29 22.16 4.90 -2.41
CA LYS A 29 22.36 4.64 -3.84
C LYS A 29 23.78 4.14 -4.19
N GLU A 30 24.82 4.63 -3.49
CA GLU A 30 26.21 4.22 -3.73
C GLU A 30 26.66 3.06 -2.81
N THR A 31 25.76 2.55 -1.98
CA THR A 31 26.06 1.47 -1.01
C THR A 31 25.69 0.09 -1.57
N SER A 32 26.06 -0.98 -0.86
CA SER A 32 25.63 -2.35 -1.19
C SER A 32 24.18 -2.68 -0.79
N PHE A 33 23.47 -1.78 -0.10
CA PHE A 33 22.10 -2.03 0.30
C PHE A 33 21.16 -2.11 -0.91
N THR A 34 20.28 -3.12 -0.92
CA THR A 34 19.32 -3.36 -2.00
C THR A 34 17.93 -2.87 -1.57
N PRO A 35 17.00 -2.66 -2.52
CA PRO A 35 15.59 -2.40 -2.20
C PRO A 35 15.01 -3.44 -1.23
N ILE A 36 15.35 -4.71 -1.40
CA ILE A 36 14.91 -5.81 -0.52
C ILE A 36 15.37 -5.60 0.94
N HIS A 37 16.57 -5.06 1.17
CA HIS A 37 17.00 -4.74 2.54
C HIS A 37 16.13 -3.64 3.17
N VAL A 38 15.73 -2.64 2.39
CA VAL A 38 14.84 -1.57 2.85
C VAL A 38 13.43 -2.12 3.09
N THR A 39 12.96 -3.05 2.26
CA THR A 39 11.73 -3.80 2.50
C THR A 39 11.75 -4.52 3.85
N ILE A 40 12.85 -5.21 4.17
CA ILE A 40 13.04 -5.87 5.47
C ILE A 40 13.03 -4.85 6.62
N TRP A 41 13.62 -3.67 6.44
CA TRP A 41 13.59 -2.61 7.46
C TRP A 41 12.19 -2.09 7.74
N PHE A 42 11.35 -1.91 6.72
CA PHE A 42 9.97 -1.50 6.97
C PHE A 42 9.19 -2.61 7.68
N VAL A 43 9.48 -3.89 7.39
CA VAL A 43 8.87 -5.03 8.10
C VAL A 43 9.24 -5.00 9.58
N ILE A 44 10.53 -4.82 9.88
CA ILE A 44 11.01 -4.67 11.26
C ILE A 44 10.31 -3.48 11.95
N SER A 45 10.22 -2.34 11.26
CA SER A 45 9.53 -1.15 11.76
C SER A 45 8.05 -1.44 12.09
N GLY A 46 7.33 -2.12 11.20
CA GLY A 46 5.94 -2.54 11.43
C GLY A 46 5.79 -3.51 12.61
N LEU A 47 6.71 -4.47 12.77
CA LEU A 47 6.70 -5.40 13.91
C LEU A 47 6.97 -4.68 15.24
N ILE A 48 7.87 -3.69 15.25
CA ILE A 48 8.09 -2.86 16.45
C ILE A 48 6.83 -2.03 16.75
N ALA A 49 6.17 -1.45 15.74
CA ALA A 49 4.90 -0.77 15.94
C ALA A 49 3.83 -1.68 16.56
N ILE A 50 3.69 -2.93 16.08
CA ILE A 50 2.78 -3.92 16.64
C ILE A 50 3.11 -4.21 18.11
N TYR A 51 4.39 -4.43 18.43
CA TYR A 51 4.83 -4.57 19.82
C TYR A 51 4.43 -3.35 20.66
N CYS A 52 4.67 -2.14 20.17
CA CYS A 52 4.28 -0.92 20.87
C CYS A 52 2.76 -0.82 21.08
N ILE A 53 1.92 -1.25 20.14
CA ILE A 53 0.46 -1.29 20.32
C ILE A 53 0.10 -2.25 21.45
N LEU A 54 0.67 -3.47 21.46
CA LEU A 54 0.37 -4.50 22.46
C LEU A 54 0.73 -4.08 23.89
N PHE A 55 1.77 -3.26 24.05
CA PHE A 55 2.23 -2.75 25.35
C PHE A 55 1.79 -1.30 25.61
N ASP A 56 0.84 -0.78 24.84
CA ASP A 56 0.24 0.56 25.00
C ASP A 56 1.22 1.74 24.89
N TYR A 57 2.37 1.54 24.22
CA TYR A 57 3.32 2.60 23.87
C TYR A 57 2.86 3.37 22.62
N LEU A 58 1.70 4.04 22.70
CA LEU A 58 0.96 4.55 21.52
C LEU A 58 1.73 5.58 20.68
N TRP A 59 2.51 6.46 21.32
CA TRP A 59 3.37 7.41 20.61
C TRP A 59 4.49 6.72 19.83
N ALA A 60 5.10 5.68 20.41
CA ALA A 60 6.12 4.90 19.73
C ALA A 60 5.51 4.07 18.59
N ALA A 61 4.33 3.47 18.82
CA ALA A 61 3.58 2.78 17.79
C ALA A 61 3.32 3.69 16.59
N ALA A 62 2.78 4.89 16.83
CA ALA A 62 2.53 5.87 15.78
C ALA A 62 3.80 6.23 15.01
N PHE A 63 4.91 6.49 15.71
CA PHE A 63 6.20 6.76 15.08
C PHE A 63 6.65 5.61 14.16
N PHE A 64 6.63 4.37 14.65
CA PHE A 64 7.08 3.21 13.87
C PHE A 64 6.14 2.89 12.69
N LEU A 65 4.83 3.12 12.80
CA LEU A 65 3.91 3.02 11.67
C LEU A 65 4.21 4.05 10.57
N LEU A 66 4.50 5.30 10.96
CA LEU A 66 4.89 6.34 10.00
C LEU A 66 6.27 6.05 9.38
N LEU A 67 7.23 5.58 10.19
CA LEU A 67 8.54 5.16 9.71
C LEU A 67 8.43 3.99 8.73
N LYS A 68 7.60 2.98 9.01
CA LYS A 68 7.27 1.90 8.06
C LYS A 68 6.82 2.48 6.73
N SER A 69 5.87 3.42 6.73
CA SER A 69 5.34 4.02 5.50
C SER A 69 6.42 4.78 4.70
N ILE A 70 7.34 5.47 5.39
CA ILE A 70 8.47 6.15 4.75
C ILE A 70 9.45 5.15 4.13
N LEU A 71 9.75 4.06 4.83
CA LEU A 71 10.70 3.03 4.37
C LEU A 71 10.15 2.23 3.18
N ASP A 72 8.86 1.88 3.21
CA ASP A 72 8.11 1.32 2.09
C ASP A 72 8.23 2.23 0.85
N ALA A 73 7.96 3.53 1.00
CA ALA A 73 8.20 4.47 -0.12
C ALA A 73 9.67 4.52 -0.58
N ALA A 74 10.63 4.29 0.33
CA ALA A 74 12.06 4.37 0.08
C ALA A 74 12.61 3.17 -0.69
N ASP A 75 12.07 1.97 -0.51
CA ASP A 75 12.54 0.78 -1.24
C ASP A 75 12.31 0.93 -2.75
N GLY A 76 11.15 1.46 -3.13
CA GLY A 76 10.77 1.69 -4.51
C GLY A 76 11.50 2.89 -5.11
N GLU A 77 11.85 3.91 -4.32
CA GLU A 77 12.76 4.97 -4.77
C GLU A 77 14.17 4.43 -4.98
N LEU A 78 14.68 3.60 -4.08
CA LEU A 78 16.02 3.02 -4.19
C LEU A 78 16.12 2.13 -5.43
N ALA A 79 15.10 1.30 -5.71
CA ALA A 79 15.04 0.49 -6.92
C ALA A 79 15.07 1.35 -8.19
N ARG A 80 14.42 2.52 -8.17
CA ARG A 80 14.40 3.47 -9.28
C ARG A 80 15.72 4.19 -9.46
N VAL A 81 16.33 4.71 -8.39
CA VAL A 81 17.61 5.45 -8.46
C VAL A 81 18.75 4.51 -8.86
N LYS A 82 18.71 3.24 -8.43
CA LYS A 82 19.68 2.21 -8.82
C LYS A 82 19.37 1.53 -10.17
N GLU A 83 18.25 1.86 -10.82
CA GLU A 83 17.79 1.21 -12.06
C GLU A 83 17.74 -0.33 -11.96
N THR A 84 17.33 -0.84 -10.79
CA THR A 84 17.29 -2.27 -10.45
C THR A 84 15.85 -2.72 -10.15
N PRO A 85 14.94 -2.71 -11.14
CA PRO A 85 13.60 -3.23 -10.94
C PRO A 85 13.66 -4.73 -10.59
N SER A 86 12.76 -5.18 -9.71
CA SER A 86 12.73 -6.56 -9.22
C SER A 86 11.28 -6.99 -8.97
N TYR A 87 10.86 -8.11 -9.57
CA TYR A 87 9.58 -8.74 -9.25
C TYR A 87 9.58 -9.32 -7.84
N THR A 88 10.71 -9.89 -7.40
CA THR A 88 10.92 -10.39 -6.05
C THR A 88 10.69 -9.28 -5.02
N GLY A 89 11.34 -8.13 -5.21
CA GLY A 89 11.16 -6.96 -4.34
C GLY A 89 9.71 -6.49 -4.31
N ARG A 90 9.10 -6.28 -5.49
CA ARG A 90 7.70 -5.83 -5.61
C ARG A 90 6.71 -6.75 -4.90
N TYR A 91 6.81 -8.06 -5.11
CA TYR A 91 5.87 -9.00 -4.48
C TYR A 91 6.17 -9.22 -3.00
N LEU A 92 7.44 -9.17 -2.60
CA LEU A 92 7.80 -9.22 -1.19
C LEU A 92 7.18 -8.03 -0.45
N ASP A 93 7.31 -6.83 -0.99
CA ASP A 93 6.71 -5.60 -0.46
C ASP A 93 5.19 -5.76 -0.25
N SER A 94 4.44 -6.09 -1.32
CA SER A 94 2.98 -6.26 -1.24
C SER A 94 2.53 -7.36 -0.27
N VAL A 95 3.26 -8.49 -0.20
CA VAL A 95 2.97 -9.60 0.72
C VAL A 95 3.28 -9.20 2.17
N SER A 96 4.38 -8.50 2.39
CA SER A 96 4.73 -7.95 3.70
C SER A 96 3.68 -6.96 4.19
N ASP A 97 3.17 -6.09 3.33
CA ASP A 97 2.14 -5.11 3.66
C ASP A 97 0.84 -5.74 4.14
N ILE A 98 0.30 -6.72 3.41
CA ILE A 98 -0.96 -7.34 3.81
C ILE A 98 -0.82 -8.11 5.13
N ILE A 99 0.32 -8.77 5.35
CA ILE A 99 0.61 -9.48 6.60
C ILE A 99 0.73 -8.48 7.76
N LEU A 100 1.48 -7.39 7.60
CA LEU A 100 1.61 -6.36 8.63
C LEU A 100 0.26 -5.70 8.93
N ASN A 101 -0.53 -5.37 7.91
CA ASN A 101 -1.87 -4.79 8.09
C ASN A 101 -2.79 -5.71 8.89
N LEU A 102 -2.74 -7.02 8.61
CA LEU A 102 -3.46 -8.02 9.40
C LEU A 102 -3.00 -8.01 10.86
N LEU A 103 -1.69 -8.06 11.10
CA LEU A 103 -1.12 -8.10 12.45
C LEU A 103 -1.39 -6.81 13.23
N ILE A 104 -1.34 -5.64 12.59
CA ILE A 104 -1.69 -4.34 13.20
C ILE A 104 -3.14 -4.35 13.66
N LEU A 105 -4.07 -4.78 12.81
CA LEU A 105 -5.49 -4.85 13.18
C LEU A 105 -5.76 -5.88 14.27
N ILE A 106 -5.08 -7.04 14.25
CA ILE A 106 -5.18 -8.02 15.33
C ILE A 106 -4.67 -7.44 16.65
N ALA A 107 -3.56 -6.71 16.64
CA ALA A 107 -3.02 -6.07 17.84
C ALA A 107 -3.96 -4.97 18.39
N LEU A 108 -4.57 -4.18 17.50
CA LEU A 108 -5.60 -3.22 17.88
C LEU A 108 -6.82 -3.91 18.49
N TRP A 109 -7.32 -4.96 17.84
CA TRP A 109 -8.44 -5.75 18.35
C TRP A 109 -8.13 -6.35 19.73
N TYR A 110 -6.94 -6.94 19.89
CA TYR A 110 -6.52 -7.57 21.13
C TYR A 110 -6.40 -6.58 22.30
N THR A 111 -6.14 -5.30 22.01
CA THR A 111 -5.94 -4.24 23.01
C THR A 111 -7.15 -3.33 23.18
N THR A 112 -8.30 -3.69 22.60
CA THR A 112 -9.56 -2.92 22.65
C THR A 112 -10.73 -3.86 22.92
N GLU A 113 -11.88 -3.30 23.29
CA GLU A 113 -13.12 -4.07 23.54
C GLU A 113 -13.93 -4.33 22.24
N VAL A 114 -13.29 -4.16 21.08
CA VAL A 114 -13.96 -4.26 19.78
C VAL A 114 -14.29 -5.72 19.48
N HIS A 115 -15.49 -5.97 18.95
CA HIS A 115 -15.88 -7.33 18.56
C HIS A 115 -15.00 -7.85 17.41
N PHE A 116 -14.53 -9.10 17.49
CA PHE A 116 -13.60 -9.69 16.53
C PHE A 116 -14.10 -9.65 15.08
N ILE A 117 -15.41 -9.79 14.86
CA ILE A 117 -16.02 -9.66 13.52
C ILE A 117 -15.74 -8.27 12.90
N TYR A 118 -15.75 -7.20 13.69
CA TYR A 118 -15.42 -5.87 13.19
C TYR A 118 -13.94 -5.76 12.79
N CYS A 119 -13.04 -6.47 13.46
CA CYS A 119 -11.64 -6.57 13.04
C CYS A 119 -11.53 -7.25 11.66
N ILE A 120 -12.26 -8.35 11.43
CA ILE A 120 -12.30 -9.02 10.12
C ILE A 120 -12.84 -8.07 9.05
N LEU A 121 -13.96 -7.39 9.31
CA LEU A 121 -14.57 -6.45 8.37
C LEU A 121 -13.66 -5.25 8.08
N ALA A 122 -12.99 -4.70 9.09
CA ALA A 122 -12.02 -3.62 8.91
C ALA A 122 -10.81 -4.10 8.10
N PHE A 123 -10.32 -5.33 8.32
CA PHE A 123 -9.24 -5.90 7.52
C PHE A 123 -9.64 -6.01 6.04
N LEU A 124 -10.78 -6.66 5.75
CA LEU A 124 -11.29 -6.76 4.39
C LEU A 124 -11.51 -5.37 3.77
N GLY A 125 -12.01 -4.42 4.57
CA GLY A 125 -12.22 -3.03 4.19
C GLY A 125 -10.93 -2.32 3.78
N ILE A 126 -9.90 -2.35 4.63
CA ILE A 126 -8.59 -1.74 4.35
C ILE A 126 -7.97 -2.32 3.07
N GLN A 127 -8.05 -3.64 2.88
CA GLN A 127 -7.53 -4.28 1.66
C GLN A 127 -8.31 -3.82 0.42
N LEU A 128 -9.64 -3.81 0.47
CA LEU A 128 -10.46 -3.35 -0.66
C LEU A 128 -10.22 -1.88 -1.01
N GLN A 129 -10.09 -1.02 0.01
CA GLN A 129 -9.77 0.40 -0.16
C GLN A 129 -8.44 0.57 -0.90
N GLY A 130 -7.38 -0.06 -0.39
CA GLY A 130 -6.05 -0.01 -0.98
C GLY A 130 -6.01 -0.58 -2.39
N THR A 131 -6.69 -1.71 -2.63
CA THR A 131 -6.82 -2.31 -3.96
C THR A 131 -7.54 -1.38 -4.93
N LEU A 132 -8.62 -0.69 -4.53
CA LEU A 132 -9.31 0.27 -5.41
C LEU A 132 -8.39 1.43 -5.82
N TYR A 133 -7.68 2.02 -4.86
CA TYR A 133 -6.73 3.10 -5.15
C TYR A 133 -5.64 2.62 -6.11
N ASN A 134 -5.02 1.48 -5.80
CA ASN A 134 -3.99 0.88 -6.63
C ASN A 134 -4.51 0.54 -8.03
N TYR A 135 -5.74 0.04 -8.16
CA TYR A 135 -6.34 -0.29 -9.45
C TYR A 135 -6.42 0.95 -10.36
N TYR A 136 -6.97 2.06 -9.86
CA TYR A 136 -7.03 3.29 -10.65
C TYR A 136 -5.65 3.88 -10.92
N TYR A 137 -4.76 3.84 -9.94
CA TYR A 137 -3.41 4.37 -10.13
C TYR A 137 -2.60 3.56 -11.14
N VAL A 138 -2.72 2.23 -11.14
CA VAL A 138 -2.06 1.34 -12.11
C VAL A 138 -2.64 1.53 -13.51
N ILE A 139 -3.95 1.74 -13.66
CA ILE A 139 -4.56 2.11 -14.95
C ILE A 139 -3.97 3.43 -15.46
N LEU A 140 -3.91 4.45 -14.61
CA LEU A 140 -3.35 5.76 -14.98
C LEU A 140 -1.89 5.67 -15.43
N ARG A 141 -1.05 4.94 -14.68
CA ARG A 141 0.36 4.74 -15.02
C ARG A 141 0.54 3.95 -16.32
N ASN A 142 -0.25 2.90 -16.54
CA ASN A 142 -0.18 2.09 -17.77
C ASN A 142 -0.58 2.90 -19.00
N ASN A 143 -1.63 3.71 -18.92
CA ASN A 143 -2.06 4.58 -20.03
C ASN A 143 -1.00 5.63 -20.40
N LEU A 144 -0.06 5.92 -19.51
CA LEU A 144 1.00 6.93 -19.68
C LEU A 144 2.40 6.31 -19.79
N ASN A 145 2.51 4.98 -19.99
CA ASN A 145 3.78 4.24 -20.08
C ASN A 145 4.71 4.43 -18.87
N GLY A 146 4.17 4.68 -17.68
CA GLY A 146 4.92 5.02 -16.47
C GLY A 146 5.31 3.84 -15.55
N ASP A 147 4.97 2.59 -15.91
CA ASP A 147 5.26 1.40 -15.10
C ASP A 147 5.70 0.22 -15.98
N THR A 148 6.73 -0.50 -15.54
CA THR A 148 7.28 -1.68 -16.25
C THR A 148 7.04 -2.98 -15.50
N THR A 149 6.69 -2.92 -14.21
CA THR A 149 6.50 -4.10 -13.37
C THR A 149 5.04 -4.34 -13.02
N SER A 150 4.25 -3.28 -12.77
CA SER A 150 2.85 -3.41 -12.32
C SER A 150 1.85 -3.47 -13.45
N ARG A 151 1.01 -4.51 -13.48
CA ARG A 151 -0.02 -4.71 -14.50
C ARG A 151 -1.41 -4.49 -13.92
N VAL A 152 -2.33 -3.98 -14.74
CA VAL A 152 -3.76 -3.87 -14.39
C VAL A 152 -4.35 -5.25 -14.10
N PHE A 153 -3.84 -6.27 -14.79
CA PHE A 153 -4.27 -7.66 -14.64
C PHE A 153 -3.04 -8.57 -14.46
N GLU A 154 -2.92 -9.17 -13.27
CA GLU A 154 -1.83 -10.08 -12.90
C GLU A 154 -2.27 -11.55 -13.06
N HIS A 155 -2.46 -12.00 -14.32
CA HIS A 155 -2.98 -13.34 -14.61
C HIS A 155 -1.93 -14.44 -14.72
N CYS A 156 -0.68 -14.09 -14.99
CA CYS A 156 0.39 -15.04 -15.24
C CYS A 156 1.63 -14.64 -14.45
N THR A 157 2.32 -15.64 -13.91
CA THR A 157 3.60 -15.43 -13.23
C THR A 157 4.59 -14.77 -14.18
N PRO A 158 5.22 -13.65 -13.78
CA PRO A 158 6.18 -12.98 -14.64
C PRO A 158 7.47 -13.78 -14.75
N VAL A 159 8.18 -13.59 -15.88
CA VAL A 159 9.54 -14.09 -16.05
C VAL A 159 10.47 -13.22 -15.20
N ALA A 160 11.29 -13.87 -14.38
CA ALA A 160 12.25 -13.22 -13.50
C ALA A 160 13.21 -12.30 -14.27
N LEU A 161 13.52 -11.13 -13.71
CA LEU A 161 14.49 -10.21 -14.31
C LEU A 161 15.93 -10.70 -14.07
N ALA A 162 16.89 -10.08 -14.77
CA ALA A 162 18.30 -10.42 -14.62
C ALA A 162 18.74 -10.31 -13.15
N GLY A 163 19.36 -11.37 -12.62
CA GLY A 163 19.78 -11.45 -11.22
C GLY A 163 18.75 -12.03 -10.24
N GLU A 164 17.50 -12.23 -10.67
CA GLU A 164 16.45 -12.85 -9.86
C GLU A 164 16.39 -14.37 -10.05
N LYS A 165 15.98 -15.10 -9.01
CA LYS A 165 15.68 -16.53 -9.11
C LYS A 165 14.20 -16.73 -9.42
N GLN A 166 13.88 -17.40 -10.54
CA GLN A 166 12.50 -17.69 -10.92
C GLN A 166 11.69 -18.39 -9.81
N LYS A 167 12.33 -19.27 -9.04
CA LYS A 167 11.68 -19.92 -7.88
C LYS A 167 11.13 -18.90 -6.88
N ASN A 168 11.87 -17.83 -6.58
CA ASN A 168 11.45 -16.82 -5.62
C ASN A 168 10.28 -16.01 -6.18
N VAL A 169 10.36 -15.61 -7.46
CA VAL A 169 9.28 -14.92 -8.17
C VAL A 169 8.01 -15.77 -8.17
N ASN A 170 8.11 -17.07 -8.44
CA ASN A 170 6.95 -17.97 -8.44
C ASN A 170 6.29 -18.06 -7.06
N VAL A 171 7.07 -18.23 -6.00
CA VAL A 171 6.54 -18.35 -4.63
C VAL A 171 5.88 -17.04 -4.19
N LEU A 172 6.55 -15.90 -4.39
CA LEU A 172 6.01 -14.61 -3.98
C LEU A 172 4.79 -14.20 -4.80
N PHE A 173 4.79 -14.48 -6.11
CA PHE A 173 3.63 -14.27 -6.96
C PHE A 173 2.44 -15.14 -6.54
N ALA A 174 2.67 -16.40 -6.14
CA ALA A 174 1.62 -17.27 -5.63
C ALA A 174 1.02 -16.73 -4.32
N LEU A 175 1.86 -16.24 -3.39
CA LEU A 175 1.40 -15.59 -2.17
C LEU A 175 0.62 -14.31 -2.46
N TYR A 176 1.14 -13.45 -3.34
CA TYR A 176 0.44 -12.25 -3.79
C TYR A 176 -0.93 -12.59 -4.37
N THR A 177 -1.01 -13.59 -5.26
CA THR A 177 -2.26 -14.04 -5.86
C THR A 177 -3.24 -14.59 -4.82
N PHE A 178 -2.73 -15.34 -3.84
CA PHE A 178 -3.55 -15.87 -2.73
C PHE A 178 -4.14 -14.74 -1.87
N PHE A 179 -3.33 -13.73 -1.54
CA PHE A 179 -3.73 -12.63 -0.68
C PHE A 179 -4.60 -11.58 -1.39
N TYR A 180 -4.23 -11.16 -2.59
CA TYR A 180 -4.87 -10.05 -3.30
C TYR A 180 -5.90 -10.51 -4.34
N GLY A 181 -5.83 -11.74 -4.84
CA GLY A 181 -6.64 -12.18 -5.98
C GLY A 181 -8.16 -12.08 -5.74
N ALA A 182 -8.63 -12.28 -4.51
CA ALA A 182 -10.05 -12.07 -4.17
C ALA A 182 -10.43 -10.58 -4.17
N PHE A 183 -9.57 -9.71 -3.63
CA PHE A 183 -9.80 -8.26 -3.58
C PHE A 183 -9.76 -7.66 -4.99
N ASP A 184 -8.78 -8.04 -5.80
CA ASP A 184 -8.63 -7.58 -7.19
C ASP A 184 -9.87 -7.96 -8.02
N LYS A 185 -10.33 -9.22 -7.91
CA LYS A 185 -11.56 -9.67 -8.56
C LYS A 185 -12.78 -8.90 -8.09
N THR A 186 -12.88 -8.64 -6.78
CA THR A 186 -14.00 -7.89 -6.21
C THR A 186 -14.06 -6.47 -6.77
N ILE A 187 -12.93 -5.74 -6.77
CA ILE A 187 -12.86 -4.40 -7.34
C ILE A 187 -13.15 -4.41 -8.84
N HIS A 188 -12.66 -5.41 -9.58
CA HIS A 188 -12.97 -5.53 -11.00
C HIS A 188 -14.46 -5.80 -11.27
N ILE A 189 -15.13 -6.59 -10.44
CA ILE A 189 -16.58 -6.83 -10.54
C ILE A 189 -17.37 -5.56 -10.18
N LEU A 190 -16.94 -4.84 -9.14
CA LEU A 190 -17.54 -3.57 -8.74
C LEU A 190 -17.30 -2.47 -9.77
N ASP A 191 -16.25 -2.56 -10.56
CA ASP A 191 -15.89 -1.57 -11.56
C ASP A 191 -15.27 -2.15 -12.85
N PRO A 192 -16.07 -2.84 -13.67
CA PRO A 192 -15.55 -3.59 -14.81
C PRO A 192 -15.09 -2.70 -15.96
N ASN A 193 -15.53 -1.43 -16.02
CA ASN A 193 -15.22 -0.53 -17.14
C ASN A 193 -14.09 0.46 -16.83
N ALA A 194 -13.57 0.55 -15.60
CA ALA A 194 -12.52 1.50 -15.26
C ALA A 194 -11.25 1.36 -16.10
N TYR A 195 -10.86 0.15 -16.50
CA TYR A 195 -9.68 -0.06 -17.35
C TYR A 195 -9.80 0.57 -18.74
N LYS A 196 -11.02 0.87 -19.20
CA LYS A 196 -11.28 1.56 -20.48
C LYS A 196 -11.12 3.08 -20.37
N SER A 197 -11.12 3.62 -19.16
CA SER A 197 -10.93 5.06 -18.93
C SER A 197 -9.51 5.45 -19.32
N LYS A 198 -9.38 6.37 -20.28
CA LYS A 198 -8.07 6.84 -20.73
C LYS A 198 -7.37 7.73 -19.69
N ARG A 199 -8.15 8.48 -18.91
CA ARG A 199 -7.64 9.44 -17.93
C ARG A 199 -8.55 9.48 -16.71
N PHE A 200 -7.96 9.78 -15.57
CA PHE A 200 -8.67 10.18 -14.36
C PHE A 200 -8.33 11.64 -14.04
N PRO A 201 -9.31 12.49 -13.66
CA PRO A 201 -9.02 13.85 -13.23
C PRO A 201 -8.06 13.87 -12.03
N ASN A 202 -7.10 14.81 -12.02
CA ASN A 202 -6.09 14.90 -10.96
C ASN A 202 -6.75 15.08 -9.57
N LEU A 203 -7.81 15.89 -9.47
CA LEU A 203 -8.56 16.05 -8.23
C LEU A 203 -9.18 14.73 -7.75
N PHE A 204 -9.75 13.94 -8.66
CA PHE A 204 -10.31 12.64 -8.32
C PHE A 204 -9.22 11.71 -7.77
N MET A 205 -8.06 11.65 -8.43
CA MET A 205 -6.91 10.85 -7.98
C MET A 205 -6.37 11.31 -6.63
N SER A 206 -6.32 12.62 -6.39
CA SER A 206 -5.95 13.18 -5.08
C SER A 206 -6.91 12.77 -3.98
N VAL A 207 -8.22 12.89 -4.22
CA VAL A 207 -9.21 12.56 -3.18
C VAL A 207 -9.23 11.06 -2.93
N ILE A 208 -9.16 10.19 -3.94
CA ILE A 208 -9.16 8.75 -3.70
C ILE A 208 -7.85 8.23 -3.09
N SER A 209 -6.74 8.99 -3.18
CA SER A 209 -5.48 8.62 -2.53
C SER A 209 -5.56 8.54 -0.99
N ILE A 210 -6.67 8.99 -0.39
CA ILE A 210 -6.99 8.71 1.03
C ILE A 210 -7.12 7.22 1.35
N PHE A 211 -7.32 6.36 0.34
CA PHE A 211 -7.31 4.91 0.47
C PHE A 211 -5.92 4.29 0.34
N GLY A 212 -4.89 5.07 0.00
CA GLY A 212 -3.52 4.60 -0.06
C GLY A 212 -2.99 4.20 1.32
N LEU A 213 -2.19 3.14 1.36
CA LEU A 213 -1.69 2.53 2.59
C LEU A 213 -1.01 3.54 3.52
N GLY A 214 -0.19 4.44 2.98
CA GLY A 214 0.46 5.48 3.77
C GLY A 214 -0.56 6.34 4.53
N PHE A 215 -1.63 6.78 3.86
CA PHE A 215 -2.67 7.59 4.52
C PHE A 215 -3.46 6.78 5.56
N GLN A 216 -3.75 5.51 5.28
CA GLN A 216 -4.39 4.62 6.26
C GLN A 216 -3.53 4.49 7.53
N LEU A 217 -2.22 4.28 7.39
CA LEU A 217 -1.28 4.25 8.51
C LEU A 217 -1.21 5.59 9.24
N LEU A 218 -1.24 6.71 8.52
CA LEU A 218 -1.30 8.05 9.12
C LEU A 218 -2.57 8.25 9.97
N ILE A 219 -3.73 7.80 9.50
CA ILE A 219 -4.98 7.83 10.26
C ILE A 219 -4.83 6.98 11.54
N ILE A 220 -4.34 5.74 11.43
CA ILE A 220 -4.12 4.85 12.58
C ILE A 220 -3.20 5.54 13.59
N SER A 221 -2.03 6.02 13.15
CA SER A 221 -1.06 6.72 14.00
C SER A 221 -1.65 7.93 14.71
N THR A 222 -2.44 8.73 13.99
CA THR A 222 -3.09 9.93 14.56
C THR A 222 -4.12 9.54 15.61
N MET A 223 -4.98 8.55 15.33
CA MET A 223 -5.99 8.07 16.27
C MET A 223 -5.35 7.43 17.52
N LEU A 224 -4.24 6.71 17.37
CA LEU A 224 -3.50 6.15 18.50
C LEU A 224 -3.01 7.24 19.46
N VAL A 225 -2.39 8.29 18.92
CA VAL A 225 -1.84 9.40 19.72
C VAL A 225 -2.93 10.25 20.37
N LEU A 226 -4.07 10.42 19.70
CA LEU A 226 -5.23 11.13 20.24
C LEU A 226 -6.04 10.32 21.26
N GLY A 227 -5.66 9.06 21.53
CA GLY A 227 -6.36 8.19 22.47
C GLY A 227 -7.67 7.61 21.91
N PHE A 228 -7.88 7.65 20.59
CA PHE A 228 -9.06 7.10 19.92
C PHE A 228 -8.86 5.65 19.44
N LYS A 229 -8.08 4.86 20.19
CA LYS A 229 -7.70 3.48 19.84
C LYS A 229 -8.92 2.59 19.54
N ASP A 230 -9.95 2.67 20.37
CA ASP A 230 -11.19 1.86 20.24
C ASP A 230 -12.00 2.18 18.97
N PHE A 231 -11.80 3.38 18.39
CA PHE A 231 -12.53 3.81 17.21
C PHE A 231 -11.83 3.44 15.90
N ILE A 232 -10.57 2.97 15.93
CA ILE A 232 -9.79 2.70 14.71
C ILE A 232 -10.46 1.61 13.86
N ILE A 233 -10.82 0.47 14.48
CA ILE A 233 -11.46 -0.63 13.76
C ILE A 233 -12.85 -0.23 13.22
N PRO A 234 -13.77 0.33 14.04
CA PRO A 234 -15.05 0.84 13.54
C PRO A 234 -14.90 1.88 12.43
N PHE A 235 -13.91 2.76 12.52
CA PHE A 235 -13.63 3.76 11.49
C PHE A 235 -13.36 3.09 10.15
N PHE A 236 -12.40 2.17 10.07
CA PHE A 236 -12.06 1.53 8.79
C PHE A 236 -13.18 0.65 8.23
N MET A 237 -14.01 0.07 9.09
CA MET A 237 -15.22 -0.64 8.65
C MET A 237 -16.18 0.31 7.92
N TRP A 238 -16.54 1.45 8.53
CA TRP A 238 -17.46 2.42 7.91
C TRP A 238 -16.83 3.15 6.71
N TYR A 239 -15.54 3.46 6.81
CA TYR A 239 -14.77 4.12 5.75
C TYR A 239 -14.80 3.33 4.43
N THR A 240 -14.97 2.01 4.50
CA THR A 240 -15.12 1.13 3.33
C THR A 240 -16.35 1.47 2.48
N ALA A 241 -17.42 2.03 3.06
CA ALA A 241 -18.60 2.45 2.30
C ALA A 241 -18.28 3.49 1.22
N LEU A 242 -17.22 4.30 1.42
CA LEU A 242 -16.78 5.29 0.43
C LEU A 242 -16.28 4.67 -0.88
N ILE A 243 -15.96 3.37 -0.91
CA ILE A 243 -15.65 2.65 -2.16
C ILE A 243 -16.79 2.83 -3.18
N LEU A 244 -18.04 2.66 -2.74
CA LEU A 244 -19.21 2.80 -3.62
C LEU A 244 -19.37 4.23 -4.12
N VAL A 245 -19.05 5.21 -3.27
CA VAL A 245 -19.08 6.63 -3.63
C VAL A 245 -18.02 6.94 -4.70
N PHE A 246 -16.77 6.53 -4.51
CA PHE A 246 -15.70 6.76 -5.47
C PHE A 246 -15.96 6.08 -6.81
N ILE A 247 -16.43 4.83 -6.79
CA ILE A 247 -16.83 4.11 -8.01
C ILE A 247 -17.97 4.86 -8.71
N GLY A 248 -18.98 5.32 -7.96
CA GLY A 248 -20.10 6.09 -8.48
C GLY A 248 -19.65 7.39 -9.16
N VAL A 249 -18.82 8.19 -8.48
CA VAL A 249 -18.22 9.42 -9.04
C VAL A 249 -17.43 9.12 -10.31
N ARG A 250 -16.60 8.07 -10.30
CA ARG A 250 -15.81 7.67 -11.47
C ARG A 250 -16.68 7.22 -12.65
N ARG A 251 -17.88 6.66 -12.44
CA ARG A 251 -18.83 6.34 -13.53
C ARG A 251 -19.42 7.57 -14.20
N LEU A 252 -19.43 8.71 -13.52
CA LEU A 252 -19.96 9.97 -14.03
C LEU A 252 -18.90 10.80 -14.76
N LEU A 253 -17.61 10.47 -14.58
CA LEU A 253 -16.46 11.09 -15.23
C LEU A 253 -16.13 10.39 -16.57
#